data_AF-A0A8B9XT47-F1
#
_entry.id   AF-A0A8B9XT47-F1
#
_cell.length_a   1.000
_cell.length_b   1.000
_cell.length_c   1.000
_cell.angle_alpha   90.00
_cell.angle_beta   90.00
_cell.angle_gamma   90.00
#
_symmetry.space_group_name_H-M   'P 1'
#
loop_
_entity.id
_entity.type
_entity.pdbx_description
1 polymer ?
#
loop_
_entity_poly.entity_id
_entity_poly.type
_entity_poly.pdbx_seq_one_letter_code
_entity_poly.pdbx_strand_id
1 'polypeptide(L)'
;MESSKTFMRQMPITPGYSGFVPYLSCQGTSSEDNMANCLKIFQENTRRCKDQLEEFHCSVATAPKLKPVRSEGTVLRTLHQYYRQYHPLSLECKNIKKPLHEPPIPGWAGYLPRARVTELGCSTRYTVMARNCYRDFLDLMERAKQAHLKPYEK
;
A
#
# COMPACT_ATOMS: atom_id res chain seq x y z
N MET A 1 19.53 -1.24 16.94
CA MET A 1 18.18 -0.95 16.42
C MET A 1 17.24 -1.12 17.60
N GLU A 2 16.76 -0.02 18.20
CA GLU A 2 15.75 -0.12 19.25
C GLU A 2 14.49 -0.74 18.64
N SER A 3 14.01 -1.84 19.22
CA SER A 3 12.77 -2.46 18.78
C SER A 3 11.66 -1.43 18.93
N SER A 4 10.98 -1.12 17.83
CA SER A 4 9.86 -0.18 17.83
C SER A 4 8.89 -0.61 18.92
N LYS A 5 8.78 0.21 19.98
CA LYS A 5 7.94 -0.06 21.14
C LYS A 5 6.53 -0.23 20.61
N THR A 6 6.10 -1.49 20.51
CA THR A 6 4.81 -1.83 19.93
C THR A 6 3.78 -1.11 20.78
N PHE A 7 2.92 -0.33 20.15
CA PHE A 7 1.85 0.37 20.85
C PHE A 7 0.86 -0.67 21.37
N MET A 8 1.20 -1.26 22.51
CA MET A 8 0.36 -2.12 23.30
C MET A 8 0.14 -1.40 24.61
N ARG A 9 -1.13 -1.25 25.00
CA ARG A 9 -1.46 -0.60 26.26
C ARG A 9 -0.95 -1.45 27.41
N GLN A 10 -0.22 -0.81 28.31
CA GLN A 10 0.25 -1.42 29.54
C GLN A 10 -0.92 -1.45 30.55
N MET A 11 -1.02 -2.53 31.31
CA MET A 11 -1.96 -2.58 32.43
C MET A 11 -1.40 -1.83 33.63
N PRO A 12 -2.24 -1.19 34.47
CA PRO A 12 -3.68 -1.07 34.32
C PRO A 12 -4.10 -0.07 33.23
N ILE A 13 -5.24 -0.33 32.58
CA ILE A 13 -5.83 0.62 31.62
C ILE A 13 -6.21 1.90 32.38
N THR A 14 -6.01 3.06 31.76
CA THR A 14 -6.50 4.34 32.29
C THR A 14 -8.01 4.27 32.58
N PRO A 15 -8.45 4.56 33.82
CA PRO A 15 -9.87 4.60 34.17
C PRO A 15 -10.65 5.56 33.24
N GLY A 16 -11.86 5.17 32.82
CA GLY A 16 -12.67 5.96 31.88
C GLY A 16 -12.30 5.81 30.40
N TYR A 17 -11.40 4.88 30.06
CA TYR A 17 -11.11 4.57 28.66
C TYR A 17 -12.30 3.90 27.97
N SER A 18 -12.85 4.56 26.95
CA SER A 18 -13.97 4.09 26.13
C SER A 18 -13.56 3.65 24.72
N GLY A 19 -12.27 3.66 24.40
CA GLY A 19 -11.80 3.26 23.08
C GLY A 19 -11.75 1.74 22.90
N PHE A 20 -11.27 1.32 21.74
CA PHE A 20 -11.22 -0.09 21.37
C PHE A 20 -10.37 -0.95 22.33
N VAL A 21 -10.90 -2.12 22.69
CA VAL A 21 -10.24 -3.18 23.47
C VAL A 21 -10.23 -4.46 22.62
N PRO A 22 -9.05 -4.99 22.23
CA PRO A 22 -8.95 -6.23 21.46
C PRO A 22 -9.65 -7.41 22.17
N TYR A 23 -10.31 -8.28 21.39
CA TYR A 23 -11.06 -9.47 21.84
C TYR A 23 -12.26 -9.24 22.77
N LEU A 24 -12.54 -8.01 23.22
CA LEU A 24 -13.66 -7.73 24.12
C LEU A 24 -15.01 -8.05 23.47
N SER A 25 -15.17 -7.75 22.19
CA SER A 25 -16.40 -8.06 21.42
C SER A 25 -16.66 -9.56 21.26
N CYS A 26 -15.65 -10.40 21.46
CA CYS A 26 -15.75 -11.85 21.32
C CYS A 26 -16.20 -12.55 22.63
N GLN A 27 -16.20 -11.87 23.78
CA GLN A 27 -16.37 -12.52 25.09
C GLN A 27 -17.82 -12.59 25.62
N GLY A 28 -18.81 -12.05 24.90
CA GLY A 28 -20.24 -12.30 25.13
C GLY A 28 -20.86 -11.87 26.48
N THR A 29 -20.05 -11.63 27.52
CA THR A 29 -20.47 -11.22 28.86
C THR A 29 -19.71 -9.97 29.29
N SER A 30 -20.45 -8.95 29.72
CA SER A 30 -19.94 -7.61 30.04
C SER A 30 -19.61 -7.46 31.53
N SER A 31 -18.65 -8.23 32.06
CA SER A 31 -18.06 -7.94 33.37
C SER A 31 -16.76 -7.13 33.21
N GLU A 32 -16.45 -6.28 34.17
CA GLU A 32 -15.24 -5.44 34.15
C GLU A 32 -13.95 -6.29 34.20
N ASP A 33 -14.00 -7.45 34.86
CA ASP A 33 -12.88 -8.41 34.96
C ASP A 33 -12.48 -9.03 33.61
N ASN A 34 -13.40 -9.04 32.63
CA ASN A 34 -13.14 -9.60 31.30
C ASN A 34 -12.18 -8.73 30.47
N MET A 35 -12.10 -7.42 30.73
CA MET A 35 -11.22 -6.52 29.96
C MET A 35 -9.74 -6.82 30.19
N ALA A 36 -9.34 -7.02 31.45
CA ALA A 36 -7.97 -7.35 31.80
C ALA A 36 -7.54 -8.69 31.19
N ASN A 37 -8.45 -9.67 31.21
CA ASN A 37 -8.23 -10.97 30.59
C ASN A 37 -8.07 -10.87 29.05
N CYS A 38 -8.93 -10.11 28.37
CA CYS A 38 -8.83 -9.86 26.93
C CYS A 38 -7.48 -9.26 26.53
N LEU A 39 -7.03 -8.25 27.28
CA LEU A 39 -5.73 -7.62 27.02
C LEU A 39 -4.56 -8.57 27.27
N LYS A 40 -4.63 -9.37 28.33
CA LYS A 40 -3.60 -10.37 28.64
C LYS A 40 -3.48 -11.41 27.52
N ILE A 41 -4.61 -11.95 27.05
CA ILE A 41 -4.66 -12.88 25.91
C ILE A 41 -4.08 -12.22 24.65
N PHE A 42 -4.43 -10.96 24.38
CA PHE A 42 -3.89 -10.23 23.23
C PHE A 42 -2.37 -10.04 23.33
N GLN A 43 -1.84 -9.70 24.50
CA GLN A 43 -0.40 -9.59 24.75
C GLN A 43 0.32 -10.92 24.56
N GLU A 44 -0.21 -12.01 25.11
CA GLU A 44 0.36 -13.35 24.97
C GLU A 44 0.37 -13.82 23.51
N ASN A 45 -0.74 -13.66 22.79
CA ASN A 45 -0.82 -14.02 21.37
C ASN A 45 0.15 -13.19 20.52
N THR A 46 0.20 -11.88 20.75
CA THR A 46 1.11 -10.99 20.01
C THR A 46 2.57 -11.36 20.27
N ARG A 47 2.91 -11.66 21.53
CA ARG A 47 4.26 -12.13 21.90
C ARG A 47 4.58 -13.45 21.20
N ARG A 48 3.70 -14.43 21.28
CA ARG A 48 3.88 -15.73 20.60
C ARG A 48 4.09 -15.58 19.10
N CYS A 49 3.30 -14.75 18.42
CA CYS A 49 3.46 -14.52 16.98
C CYS A 49 4.82 -13.89 16.65
N LYS A 50 5.32 -12.98 17.49
CA LYS A 50 6.65 -12.39 17.33
C LYS A 50 7.75 -13.41 17.56
N ASP A 51 7.66 -14.19 18.63
CA ASP A 51 8.63 -15.23 18.95
C ASP A 51 8.73 -16.25 17.80
N GLN A 52 7.60 -16.67 17.23
CA GLN A 52 7.54 -17.53 16.04
C GLN A 52 8.17 -16.88 14.80
N LEU A 53 7.91 -15.60 14.58
CA LEU A 53 8.48 -14.86 13.46
C LEU A 53 10.01 -14.73 13.60
N GLU A 54 10.51 -14.47 14.81
CA GLU A 54 11.94 -14.45 15.11
C GLU A 54 12.58 -15.84 14.92
N GLU A 55 11.90 -16.91 15.35
CA GLU A 55 12.32 -18.29 15.09
C GLU A 55 12.42 -18.59 13.59
N PHE A 56 11.44 -18.14 12.80
CA PHE A 56 11.50 -18.25 11.33
C PHE A 56 12.65 -17.45 10.73
N HIS A 57 12.92 -16.24 11.21
CA HIS A 57 14.06 -15.46 10.74
C HIS A 57 15.39 -16.17 11.05
N CYS A 58 15.53 -16.74 12.26
CA CYS A 58 16.71 -17.50 12.65
C CYS A 58 16.87 -18.78 11.79
N SER A 59 15.79 -19.52 11.55
CA SER A 59 15.84 -20.73 10.72
C SER A 59 16.18 -20.42 9.25
N VAL A 60 15.62 -19.35 8.68
CA VAL A 60 15.97 -18.89 7.32
C VAL A 60 17.41 -18.39 7.25
N ALA A 61 17.90 -17.70 8.27
CA ALA A 61 19.27 -17.21 8.30
C ALA A 61 20.31 -18.33 8.45
N THR A 62 19.98 -19.39 9.20
CA THR A 62 20.83 -20.57 9.41
C THR A 62 20.75 -21.58 8.27
N ALA A 63 19.68 -21.56 7.48
CA ALA A 63 19.52 -22.44 6.34
C ALA A 63 20.64 -22.21 5.30
N PRO A 64 21.24 -23.30 4.76
CA PRO A 64 22.26 -23.17 3.73
C PRO A 64 21.66 -22.54 2.47
N LYS A 65 22.38 -21.56 1.89
CA LYS A 65 21.99 -20.97 0.61
C LYS A 65 22.03 -22.05 -0.48
N LEU A 66 20.86 -22.40 -1.00
CA LEU A 66 20.74 -23.36 -2.09
C LEU A 66 21.34 -22.78 -3.36
N LYS A 67 22.05 -23.62 -4.12
CA LYS A 67 22.55 -23.25 -5.44
C LYS A 67 21.40 -23.33 -6.44
N PRO A 68 21.15 -22.30 -7.25
CA PRO A 68 20.10 -22.33 -8.24
C PRO A 68 20.40 -23.42 -9.29
N VAL A 69 19.43 -24.31 -9.54
CA VAL A 69 19.57 -25.41 -10.53
C VAL A 69 19.57 -24.87 -11.96
N ARG A 70 18.89 -23.73 -12.21
CA ARG A 70 18.78 -23.07 -13.50
C ARG A 70 19.12 -21.60 -13.36
N SER A 71 19.61 -21.00 -14.45
CA SER A 71 19.85 -19.56 -14.49
C SER A 71 18.54 -18.79 -14.30
N GLU A 72 18.60 -17.67 -13.60
CA GLU A 72 17.46 -16.80 -13.35
C GLU A 72 16.76 -16.40 -14.66
N GLY A 73 17.54 -16.05 -15.69
CA GLY A 73 17.02 -15.70 -17.01
C GLY A 73 16.23 -16.83 -17.68
N THR A 74 16.64 -18.10 -17.48
CA THR A 74 15.87 -19.25 -17.98
C THR A 74 14.52 -19.35 -17.28
N VAL A 75 14.50 -19.21 -15.94
CA VAL A 75 13.26 -19.30 -15.14
C VAL A 75 12.29 -18.19 -15.52
N LEU A 76 12.78 -16.96 -15.65
CA LEU A 76 11.96 -15.81 -16.05
C LEU A 76 11.36 -15.99 -17.45
N ARG A 77 12.16 -16.50 -18.41
CA ARG A 77 11.67 -16.80 -19.77
C ARG A 77 10.58 -17.88 -19.75
N THR A 78 10.77 -18.94 -18.97
CA THR A 78 9.77 -20.02 -18.86
C THR A 78 8.49 -19.56 -18.17
N LEU A 79 8.60 -18.74 -17.12
CA LEU A 79 7.44 -18.13 -16.45
C LEU A 79 6.69 -17.23 -17.43
N HIS A 80 7.40 -16.37 -18.15
CA HIS A 80 6.79 -15.50 -19.15
C HIS A 80 6.07 -16.30 -20.24
N GLN A 81 6.68 -17.39 -20.74
CA GLN A 81 6.04 -18.29 -21.70
C GLN A 81 4.78 -18.95 -21.13
N TYR A 82 4.84 -19.43 -19.88
CA TYR A 82 3.69 -20.00 -19.17
C TYR A 82 2.54 -18.98 -19.07
N TYR A 83 2.83 -17.76 -18.61
CA TYR A 83 1.83 -16.70 -18.53
C TYR A 83 1.25 -16.34 -19.91
N ARG A 84 2.06 -16.31 -20.98
CA ARG A 84 1.53 -16.09 -22.35
C ARG A 84 0.57 -17.18 -22.79
N GLN A 85 0.84 -18.43 -22.40
CA GLN A 85 0.05 -19.57 -22.84
C GLN A 85 -1.27 -19.71 -22.07
N TYR A 86 -1.25 -19.47 -20.75
CA TYR A 86 -2.40 -19.76 -19.87
C TYR A 86 -3.08 -18.51 -19.30
N HIS A 87 -2.39 -17.38 -19.23
CA HIS A 87 -2.86 -16.15 -18.60
C HIS A 87 -2.46 -14.88 -19.38
N PRO A 88 -2.85 -14.78 -20.68
CA PRO A 88 -2.43 -13.67 -21.53
C PRO A 88 -2.82 -12.29 -20.97
N LEU A 89 -3.98 -12.20 -20.32
CA LEU A 89 -4.47 -10.95 -19.70
C LEU A 89 -3.64 -10.50 -18.48
N SER A 90 -2.93 -11.42 -17.81
CA SER A 90 -2.10 -11.08 -16.64
C SER A 90 -0.78 -10.40 -17.04
N LEU A 91 -0.26 -10.67 -18.24
CA LEU A 91 0.94 -9.99 -18.75
C LEU A 91 0.63 -8.60 -19.30
N GLU A 92 -0.55 -8.42 -19.88
CA GLU A 92 -0.97 -7.18 -20.53
C GLU A 92 -1.71 -6.22 -19.60
N CYS A 93 -2.10 -6.66 -18.39
CA CYS A 93 -2.68 -5.80 -17.36
C CYS A 93 -1.65 -4.85 -16.72
N LYS A 94 -0.91 -4.09 -17.54
CA LYS A 94 -0.52 -2.74 -17.18
C LYS A 94 -1.80 -1.92 -17.14
N ASN A 95 -2.51 -1.95 -16.01
CA ASN A 95 -3.65 -1.08 -15.68
C ASN A 95 -3.91 -0.01 -16.76
N ILE A 96 -4.60 -0.38 -17.86
CA ILE A 96 -5.01 0.60 -18.86
C ILE A 96 -6.22 1.23 -18.21
N LYS A 97 -5.97 2.04 -17.17
CA LYS A 97 -6.94 3.01 -16.70
C LYS A 97 -7.18 3.85 -17.95
N LYS A 98 -8.34 3.67 -18.59
CA LYS A 98 -8.79 4.57 -19.65
C LYS A 98 -8.41 5.98 -19.20
N PRO A 99 -7.68 6.77 -20.00
CA PRO A 99 -7.41 8.13 -19.62
C PRO A 99 -8.78 8.77 -19.39
N LEU A 100 -9.05 9.14 -18.13
CA LEU A 100 -10.30 9.79 -17.79
C LEU A 100 -10.32 11.07 -18.61
N HIS A 101 -11.35 11.27 -19.43
CA HIS A 101 -11.42 12.51 -20.21
C HIS A 101 -11.83 13.69 -19.33
N GLU A 102 -12.33 13.38 -18.14
CA GLU A 102 -12.71 14.30 -17.08
C GLU A 102 -11.69 14.29 -15.95
N PRO A 103 -11.47 15.43 -15.26
CA PRO A 103 -10.61 15.48 -14.09
C PRO A 103 -11.13 14.51 -13.01
N PRO A 104 -10.28 13.63 -12.45
CA PRO A 104 -10.69 12.80 -11.32
C PRO A 104 -11.01 13.66 -10.11
N ILE A 105 -11.79 13.11 -9.17
CA ILE A 105 -12.07 13.75 -7.87
C ILE A 105 -10.72 14.18 -7.25
N PRO A 106 -10.55 15.47 -6.89
CA PRO A 106 -9.30 15.97 -6.32
C PRO A 106 -8.83 15.08 -5.17
N GLY A 107 -7.57 14.62 -5.23
CA GLY A 107 -6.97 13.76 -4.22
C GLY A 107 -7.15 12.24 -4.41
N TRP A 108 -8.01 11.77 -5.32
CA TRP A 108 -8.25 10.32 -5.50
C TRP A 108 -7.20 9.63 -6.39
N ALA A 109 -6.61 10.37 -7.34
CA ALA A 109 -5.61 9.87 -8.29
C ALA A 109 -4.30 10.69 -8.29
N GLY A 110 -4.02 11.42 -7.20
CA GLY A 110 -2.85 12.31 -7.11
C GLY A 110 -2.95 13.60 -7.93
N TYR A 111 -4.05 13.80 -8.68
CA TYR A 111 -4.36 15.06 -9.34
C TYR A 111 -4.98 16.06 -8.35
N LEU A 112 -4.39 17.24 -8.27
CA LEU A 112 -4.92 18.39 -7.54
C LEU A 112 -4.92 19.59 -8.48
N PRO A 113 -6.09 20.18 -8.82
CA PRO A 113 -6.15 21.33 -9.73
C PRO A 113 -5.38 22.52 -9.13
N ARG A 114 -4.41 23.04 -9.87
CA ARG A 114 -3.62 24.22 -9.48
C ARG A 114 -4.09 25.43 -10.28
N ALA A 115 -4.92 26.25 -9.64
CA ALA A 115 -5.42 27.49 -10.24
C ALA A 115 -4.26 28.41 -10.62
N ARG A 116 -4.20 28.85 -11.88
CA ARG A 116 -3.25 29.89 -12.29
C ARG A 116 -3.73 31.26 -11.80
N VAL A 117 -2.79 32.19 -11.61
CA VAL A 117 -3.07 33.58 -11.22
C VAL A 117 -4.07 34.23 -12.18
N THR A 118 -3.98 33.90 -13.46
CA THR A 118 -4.88 34.39 -14.52
C THR A 118 -6.31 33.88 -14.37
N GLU A 119 -6.51 32.63 -13.95
CA GLU A 119 -7.85 32.02 -13.84
C GLU A 119 -8.62 32.57 -12.64
N LEU A 120 -7.90 32.83 -11.54
CA LEU A 120 -8.42 33.52 -10.35
C LEU A 120 -8.76 34.98 -10.66
N GLY A 121 -7.87 35.69 -11.39
CA GLY A 121 -8.09 37.09 -11.79
C GLY A 121 -9.29 37.29 -12.71
N CYS A 122 -9.63 36.31 -13.54
CA CYS A 122 -10.78 36.35 -14.46
C CYS A 122 -12.08 35.78 -13.88
N SER A 123 -12.14 35.46 -12.57
CA SER A 123 -13.31 34.85 -11.92
C SER A 123 -13.85 33.62 -12.68
N THR A 124 -12.94 32.78 -13.18
CA THR A 124 -13.28 31.62 -14.00
C THR A 124 -14.05 30.59 -13.15
N ARG A 125 -15.09 29.97 -13.70
CA ARG A 125 -15.83 28.89 -13.01
C ARG A 125 -14.88 27.73 -12.68
N TYR A 126 -15.01 27.19 -11.47
CA TYR A 126 -14.15 26.11 -10.96
C TYR A 126 -14.11 24.88 -11.89
N THR A 127 -15.24 24.50 -12.50
CA THR A 127 -15.31 23.36 -13.42
C THR A 127 -14.48 23.56 -14.69
N VAL A 128 -14.45 24.78 -15.21
CA VAL A 128 -13.66 25.15 -16.38
C VAL A 128 -12.17 25.18 -16.02
N MET A 129 -11.84 25.79 -14.89
CA MET A 129 -10.48 25.82 -14.34
C MET A 129 -9.94 24.40 -14.12
N ALA A 130 -10.68 23.53 -13.42
CA ALA A 130 -10.28 22.16 -13.12
C ALA A 130 -10.06 21.32 -14.40
N ARG A 131 -10.83 21.58 -15.47
CA ARG A 131 -10.63 20.93 -16.77
C ARG A 131 -9.34 21.38 -17.45
N ASN A 132 -9.06 22.68 -17.43
CA ASN A 132 -7.83 23.25 -18.02
C ASN A 132 -6.58 22.75 -17.28
N CYS A 133 -6.59 22.82 -15.94
CA CYS A 133 -5.51 22.29 -15.10
C CYS A 133 -5.24 20.80 -15.35
N TYR A 134 -6.28 20.03 -15.68
CA TYR A 134 -6.13 18.59 -15.91
C TYR A 134 -5.46 18.30 -17.25
N ARG A 135 -5.79 19.08 -18.29
CA ARG A 135 -5.10 19.01 -19.58
C ARG A 135 -3.61 19.34 -19.42
N ASP A 136 -3.29 20.41 -18.72
CA ASP A 136 -1.90 20.78 -18.42
C ASP A 136 -1.14 19.67 -17.68
N PHE A 137 -1.80 19.02 -16.72
CA PHE A 137 -1.23 17.90 -15.97
C PHE A 137 -0.94 16.69 -16.86
N LEU A 138 -1.87 16.35 -17.77
CA LEU A 138 -1.67 15.26 -18.73
C LEU A 138 -0.48 15.55 -19.67
N ASP A 139 -0.39 16.76 -20.21
CA ASP A 139 0.71 17.17 -21.09
C ASP A 139 2.07 17.09 -20.37
N LEU A 140 2.13 17.49 -19.11
CA LEU A 140 3.36 17.40 -18.30
C LEU A 140 3.77 15.94 -18.05
N MET A 141 2.79 15.07 -17.75
CA MET A 141 3.02 13.64 -17.58
C MET A 141 3.52 12.98 -18.87
N GLU A 142 2.98 13.36 -20.03
CA GLU A 142 3.43 12.85 -21.33
C GLU A 142 4.87 13.28 -21.66
N ARG A 143 5.20 14.55 -21.45
CA ARG A 143 6.57 15.05 -21.62
C ARG A 143 7.55 14.36 -20.68
N ALA A 144 7.16 14.10 -19.43
CA ALA A 144 8.00 13.40 -18.46
C ALA A 144 8.27 11.94 -18.88
N LYS A 145 7.27 11.25 -19.44
CA LYS A 145 7.45 9.91 -20.02
C LYS A 145 8.39 9.92 -21.22
N GLN A 146 8.23 10.89 -22.12
CA GLN A 146 9.12 11.05 -23.28
C GLN A 146 10.56 11.39 -22.87
N ALA A 147 10.75 12.20 -21.82
CA ALA A 147 12.08 12.53 -21.29
C ALA A 147 12.81 11.31 -20.68
N HIS A 148 12.07 10.29 -20.24
CA HIS A 148 12.64 9.03 -19.74
C HIS A 148 13.00 8.03 -20.85
N LEU A 149 12.59 8.28 -22.10
CA LEU A 149 13.03 7.46 -23.23
C LEU A 149 14.49 7.77 -23.50
N LYS A 150 15.35 6.79 -23.25
CA LYS A 150 16.77 6.90 -23.56
C LYS A 150 16.94 7.01 -25.08
N PRO A 151 17.96 7.73 -25.58
CA PRO A 151 18.09 8.09 -27.00
C PRO A 151 18.17 6.91 -27.99
N TYR A 152 18.28 5.67 -27.50
CA TYR A 152 18.35 4.45 -28.29
C TYR A 152 17.02 3.69 -28.42
N GLU A 153 15.90 4.21 -27.88
CA GLU A 153 14.56 3.62 -28.02
C GLU A 153 13.65 4.38 -29.03
N LYS A 154 14.25 5.11 -30.00
CA LYS A 154 13.52 5.67 -31.14
C LYS A 154 13.55 4.72 -32.34
#